data_AF-A0A3D6EQ21-F1
#
_entry.id   AF-A0A3D6EQ21-F1
#
_cell.length_a   1.000
_cell.length_b   1.000
_cell.length_c   1.000
_cell.angle_alpha   90.00
_cell.angle_beta   90.00
_cell.angle_gamma   90.00
#
_symmetry.space_group_name_H-M   'P 1'
#
loop_
_entity.id
_entity.type
_entity.pdbx_description
1 polymer ?
#
loop_
_entity_poly.entity_id
_entity_poly.type
_entity_poly.pdbx_seq_one_letter_code
_entity_poly.pdbx_strand_id
1 'polypeptide(L)'
;MIKGLKASNAPGSGDAAPETGSAKPAVRLTKRAPVAPPDPKAPREKICAECGLHFKVETGQKFYLCPDCYRRSFVYKRNGGKEAARILAQITCAACGAQEYLPFVPEDPAKALCRACFAKERPEPKAPPRHSR
;
A
#
# COMPACT_ATOMS: atom_id res chain seq x y z
N MET A 1 -11.92 -24.64 63.77
CA MET A 1 -11.37 -24.52 65.14
C MET A 1 -10.03 -23.78 65.02
N ILE A 2 -10.03 -22.45 65.23
CA ILE A 2 -9.37 -21.75 66.36
C ILE A 2 -7.95 -22.28 66.62
N LYS A 3 -6.83 -21.58 66.40
CA LYS A 3 -6.25 -20.36 67.05
C LYS A 3 -4.72 -20.55 66.79
N GLY A 4 -3.87 -19.57 66.58
CA GLY A 4 -4.02 -18.14 66.79
C GLY A 4 -2.80 -17.37 66.28
N LEU A 5 -3.01 -16.07 66.24
CA LEU A 5 -2.02 -15.02 66.08
C LEU A 5 -1.17 -14.86 67.36
N LYS A 6 0.10 -14.50 67.19
CA LYS A 6 0.84 -13.57 68.09
C LYS A 6 2.02 -13.01 67.27
N ALA A 7 1.93 -11.76 66.80
CA ALA A 7 2.31 -10.52 67.48
C ALA A 7 3.84 -10.41 67.67
N SER A 8 4.51 -9.65 66.80
CA SER A 8 4.84 -8.22 67.01
C SER A 8 6.11 -8.04 67.85
N ASN A 9 7.20 -7.63 67.20
CA ASN A 9 8.12 -6.69 67.84
C ASN A 9 8.93 -5.89 66.80
N ALA A 10 8.78 -4.57 66.85
CA ALA A 10 9.69 -3.55 66.37
C ALA A 10 9.60 -2.42 67.43
N PRO A 11 10.56 -1.48 67.55
CA PRO A 11 11.81 -1.28 66.81
C PRO A 11 13.04 -1.15 67.74
N GLY A 12 14.24 -1.18 67.17
CA GLY A 12 15.47 -0.78 67.86
C GLY A 12 16.27 0.14 66.95
N SER A 13 16.14 1.45 67.16
CA SER A 13 17.01 2.47 66.59
C SER A 13 18.41 2.33 67.20
N GLY A 14 19.43 2.40 66.37
CA GLY A 14 20.83 2.39 66.79
C GLY A 14 21.73 2.62 65.60
N ASP A 15 22.15 3.87 65.45
CA ASP A 15 23.09 4.45 64.52
C ASP A 15 24.24 3.54 64.06
N ALA A 16 24.53 3.61 62.76
CA ALA A 16 25.83 4.03 62.24
C ALA A 16 25.90 3.64 60.75
N ALA A 17 25.86 4.65 59.89
CA ALA A 17 26.40 4.50 58.55
C ALA A 17 27.89 4.15 58.67
N PRO A 18 28.39 3.24 57.82
CA PRO A 18 29.63 3.54 57.14
C PRO A 18 29.36 3.57 55.64
N GLU A 19 29.67 4.73 55.08
CA GLU A 19 29.80 4.93 53.65
C GLU A 19 30.94 4.03 53.15
N THR A 20 30.61 2.98 52.41
CA THR A 20 31.60 2.27 51.60
C THR A 20 30.99 1.91 50.26
N GLY A 21 31.44 2.66 49.24
CA GLY A 21 31.51 2.22 47.86
C GLY A 21 30.19 1.89 47.20
N SER A 22 29.69 2.81 46.38
CA SER A 22 28.67 2.52 45.36
C SER A 22 29.21 1.47 44.37
N ALA A 23 29.15 0.20 44.77
CA ALA A 23 29.41 -0.94 43.91
C ALA A 23 28.27 -0.98 42.88
N LYS A 24 28.61 -0.73 41.61
CA LYS A 24 27.68 -0.88 40.49
C LYS A 24 26.98 -2.24 40.61
N PRO A 25 25.65 -2.32 40.47
CA PRO A 25 24.96 -3.60 40.55
C PRO A 25 25.54 -4.52 39.47
N ALA A 26 26.05 -5.68 39.88
CA ALA A 26 26.58 -6.67 38.97
C ALA A 26 25.45 -7.14 38.05
N VAL A 27 25.45 -6.67 36.80
CA VAL A 27 24.51 -7.07 35.76
C VAL A 27 24.80 -8.53 35.42
N ARG A 28 23.95 -9.44 35.91
CA ARG A 28 24.02 -10.86 35.53
C ARG A 28 23.36 -11.02 34.15
N LEU A 29 24.17 -11.34 33.14
CA LEU A 29 23.64 -11.79 31.85
C LEU A 29 22.91 -13.13 32.05
N THR A 30 21.59 -13.08 32.02
CA THR A 30 20.77 -14.27 31.82
C THR A 30 20.78 -14.65 30.33
N LYS A 31 21.10 -15.90 30.04
CA LYS A 31 21.06 -16.43 28.68
C LYS A 31 19.61 -16.41 28.21
N ARG A 32 19.34 -15.71 27.10
CA ARG A 32 18.00 -15.64 26.50
C ARG A 32 17.54 -17.06 26.18
N ALA A 33 16.37 -17.44 26.70
CA ALA A 33 15.77 -18.73 26.38
C ALA A 33 15.63 -18.87 24.86
N PRO A 34 15.86 -20.07 24.28
CA PRO A 34 15.67 -20.28 22.86
C PRO A 34 14.20 -20.05 22.52
N VAL A 35 13.94 -19.05 21.68
CA VAL A 35 12.61 -18.81 21.13
C VAL A 35 12.29 -20.01 20.23
N ALA A 36 11.21 -20.73 20.54
CA ALA A 36 10.72 -21.81 19.69
C ALA A 36 10.53 -21.25 18.25
N PRO A 37 10.98 -21.96 17.21
CA PRO A 37 10.85 -21.48 15.85
C PRO A 37 9.35 -21.29 15.54
N PRO A 38 8.92 -20.11 15.07
CA PRO A 38 7.53 -19.92 14.68
C PRO A 38 7.20 -20.91 13.55
N ASP A 39 6.01 -21.48 13.60
CA ASP A 39 5.57 -22.48 12.63
C ASP A 39 5.84 -22.01 11.19
N PRO A 40 6.47 -22.86 10.35
CA PRO A 40 6.94 -22.47 9.02
C PRO A 40 5.80 -22.12 8.05
N LYS A 41 4.55 -22.32 8.46
CA LYS A 41 3.31 -22.08 7.71
C LYS A 41 2.53 -20.85 8.19
N ALA A 42 2.97 -20.20 9.27
CA ALA A 42 2.28 -19.01 9.77
C ALA A 42 2.49 -17.82 8.81
N PRO A 43 1.41 -17.08 8.47
CA PRO A 43 1.52 -15.90 7.62
C PRO A 43 2.41 -14.85 8.29
N ARG A 44 3.40 -14.35 7.55
CA ARG A 44 4.33 -13.33 8.07
C ARG A 44 3.74 -11.95 7.81
N GLU A 45 3.69 -11.13 8.85
CA GLU A 45 3.31 -9.73 8.72
C GLU A 45 4.46 -8.93 8.08
N LYS A 46 4.12 -8.10 7.10
CA LYS A 46 5.03 -7.25 6.32
C LYS A 46 4.44 -5.85 6.19
N ILE A 47 5.32 -4.87 6.03
CA ILE A 47 4.94 -3.45 5.87
C ILE A 47 5.15 -3.10 4.40
N CYS A 48 4.14 -2.50 3.77
CA CYS A 48 4.25 -2.00 2.40
C CYS A 48 5.20 -0.80 2.34
N ALA A 49 6.12 -0.80 1.38
CA ALA A 49 7.08 0.30 1.23
C ALA A 49 6.46 1.64 0.79
N GLU A 50 5.32 1.61 0.09
CA GLU A 50 4.68 2.81 -0.47
C GLU A 50 3.69 3.46 0.51
N CYS A 51 2.88 2.65 1.18
CA CYS A 51 1.79 3.16 2.04
C CYS A 51 1.97 2.84 3.52
N GLY A 52 2.99 2.08 3.91
CA GLY A 52 3.23 1.70 5.31
C GLY A 52 2.19 0.75 5.90
N LEU A 53 1.25 0.24 5.11
CA LEU A 53 0.22 -0.68 5.60
C LEU A 53 0.85 -2.03 5.98
N HIS A 54 0.45 -2.56 7.14
CA HIS A 54 0.77 -3.91 7.56
C HIS A 54 -0.14 -4.90 6.81
N PHE A 55 0.45 -5.93 6.22
CA PHE A 55 -0.29 -6.97 5.49
C PHE A 55 0.33 -8.35 5.71
N LYS A 56 -0.49 -9.38 5.57
CA LYS A 56 -0.10 -10.77 5.79
C LYS A 56 0.33 -11.39 4.48
N VAL A 57 1.50 -12.04 4.47
CA VAL A 57 2.04 -12.74 3.30
C VAL A 57 2.22 -14.21 3.60
N GLU A 58 1.81 -15.06 2.65
CA GLU A 58 2.02 -16.49 2.71
C GLU A 58 3.52 -16.85 2.65
N THR A 59 3.86 -17.96 3.26
CA THR A 59 5.24 -18.44 3.33
C THR A 59 5.74 -18.82 1.93
N GLY A 60 6.72 -18.07 1.42
CA GLY A 60 7.33 -18.29 0.11
C GLY A 60 7.16 -17.12 -0.85
N GLN A 61 6.17 -16.25 -0.65
CA GLN A 61 6.00 -15.04 -1.46
C GLN A 61 6.71 -13.85 -0.82
N LYS A 62 7.58 -13.18 -1.58
CA LYS A 62 8.31 -11.98 -1.15
C LYS A 62 7.67 -10.75 -1.78
N PHE A 63 6.50 -10.33 -1.29
CA PHE A 63 5.92 -9.06 -1.74
C PHE A 63 6.55 -7.87 -1.02
N TYR A 64 7.00 -6.88 -1.80
CA TYR A 64 7.47 -5.58 -1.31
C TYR A 64 6.32 -4.57 -1.13
N LEU A 65 5.19 -4.81 -1.78
CA LEU A 65 4.03 -3.94 -1.84
C LEU A 65 2.77 -4.67 -1.38
N CYS A 66 1.83 -3.93 -0.79
CA CYS A 66 0.49 -4.46 -0.49
C CYS A 66 -0.29 -4.73 -1.79
N PRO A 67 -1.38 -5.53 -1.74
CA PRO A 67 -2.18 -5.87 -2.93
C PRO A 67 -2.68 -4.64 -3.71
N ASP A 68 -3.01 -3.55 -3.02
CA ASP A 68 -3.50 -2.32 -3.63
C ASP A 68 -2.40 -1.54 -4.34
N CYS A 69 -1.27 -1.29 -3.68
CA CYS A 69 -0.11 -0.62 -4.28
C CYS A 69 0.47 -1.45 -5.41
N TYR A 70 0.52 -2.78 -5.25
CA TYR A 70 0.91 -3.71 -6.30
C TYR A 70 0.00 -3.53 -7.52
N ARG A 71 -1.32 -3.71 -7.39
CA ARG A 71 -2.26 -3.51 -8.51
C ARG A 71 -2.11 -2.14 -9.17
N ARG A 72 -2.00 -1.07 -8.38
CA ARG A 72 -1.89 0.30 -8.90
C ARG A 72 -0.65 0.48 -9.78
N SER A 73 0.49 -0.09 -9.38
CA SER A 73 1.74 -0.06 -10.18
C SER A 73 1.61 -0.75 -11.55
N PHE A 74 0.79 -1.81 -11.67
CA PHE A 74 0.58 -2.50 -12.95
C PHE A 74 -0.48 -1.82 -13.83
N VAL A 75 -1.46 -1.12 -13.26
CA VAL A 75 -2.46 -0.38 -14.04
C VAL A 75 -1.79 0.75 -14.85
N TYR A 76 -0.83 1.47 -14.25
CA TYR A 76 -0.07 2.48 -14.98
C TYR A 76 0.70 1.88 -16.17
N LYS A 77 1.25 0.67 -16.02
CA LYS A 77 1.94 -0.02 -17.13
C LYS A 77 0.99 -0.54 -18.20
N ARG A 78 -0.23 -1.00 -17.86
CA ARG A 78 -1.23 -1.40 -18.88
C ARG A 78 -1.77 -0.22 -19.69
N ASN A 79 -1.89 0.95 -19.07
CA ASN A 79 -2.35 2.15 -19.78
C ASN A 79 -1.25 2.78 -20.64
N GLY A 80 0.03 2.65 -20.25
CA GLY A 80 1.16 3.13 -21.06
C GLY A 80 1.43 2.33 -22.34
N GLY A 81 0.86 1.13 -22.49
CA GLY A 81 1.07 0.28 -23.67
C GLY A 81 0.21 0.63 -24.89
N LYS A 82 -0.90 1.34 -24.71
CA LYS A 82 -1.78 1.75 -25.83
C LYS A 82 -1.45 3.14 -26.38
N GLU A 83 -0.64 3.91 -25.67
CA GLU A 83 -0.27 5.27 -26.07
C GLU A 83 1.09 5.35 -26.79
N ALA A 84 1.89 4.28 -26.78
CA ALA A 84 3.27 4.31 -27.26
C ALA A 84 3.40 4.33 -28.81
N ALA A 85 2.32 4.07 -29.55
CA ALA A 85 2.25 4.36 -30.98
C ALA A 85 1.11 5.35 -31.21
N ARG A 86 1.33 6.63 -30.90
CA ARG A 86 0.42 7.72 -31.29
C ARG A 86 0.45 7.82 -32.81
N ILE A 87 -0.34 7.00 -33.50
CA ILE A 87 -0.52 7.11 -34.96
C ILE A 87 -1.33 8.37 -35.19
N LEU A 88 -0.67 9.42 -35.70
CA LEU A 88 -1.33 10.63 -36.18
C LEU A 88 -1.69 10.43 -37.65
N ALA A 89 -2.92 9.98 -37.91
CA ALA A 89 -3.41 9.82 -39.27
C ALA A 89 -3.80 11.19 -39.83
N GLN A 90 -3.15 11.62 -40.92
CA GLN A 90 -3.54 12.82 -41.66
C GLN A 90 -4.78 12.49 -42.51
N ILE A 91 -5.86 13.24 -42.33
CA ILE A 91 -7.10 13.10 -43.09
C ILE A 91 -7.52 14.41 -43.74
N THR A 92 -8.32 14.32 -44.80
CA THR A 92 -9.08 15.44 -45.37
C THR A 92 -10.55 15.30 -44.96
N CYS A 93 -11.09 16.29 -44.25
CA CYS A 93 -12.46 16.25 -43.76
C CYS A 93 -13.47 16.22 -44.92
N ALA A 94 -14.38 15.24 -44.92
CA ALA A 94 -15.42 15.12 -45.94
C ALA A 94 -16.43 16.29 -45.95
N ALA A 95 -16.66 16.93 -44.80
CA ALA A 95 -17.66 18.00 -44.67
C ALA A 95 -17.10 19.40 -44.94
N CYS A 96 -15.85 19.69 -44.55
CA CYS A 96 -15.26 21.02 -44.67
C CYS A 96 -14.00 21.10 -45.53
N GLY A 97 -13.44 19.96 -45.97
CA GLY A 97 -12.23 19.91 -46.79
C GLY A 97 -10.91 20.21 -46.04
N ALA A 98 -10.95 20.51 -44.75
CA ALA A 98 -9.75 20.82 -43.97
C ALA A 98 -8.87 19.57 -43.72
N GLN A 99 -7.55 19.76 -43.67
CA GLN A 99 -6.60 18.72 -43.26
C GLN A 99 -6.46 18.70 -41.73
N GLU A 100 -6.64 17.54 -41.09
CA GLU A 100 -6.48 17.37 -39.64
C GLU A 100 -5.76 16.06 -39.30
N TYR A 101 -5.08 16.03 -38.15
CA TYR A 101 -4.46 14.84 -37.58
C TYR A 101 -5.37 14.18 -36.54
N LEU A 102 -5.75 12.92 -36.77
CA LEU A 102 -6.51 12.11 -35.82
C LEU A 102 -5.59 11.20 -35.01
N PRO A 103 -5.86 10.99 -33.71
CA PRO A 103 -5.06 10.11 -32.84
C PRO A 103 -5.35 8.61 -33.06
N PHE A 104 -6.12 8.27 -34.11
CA PHE A 104 -6.45 6.92 -34.53
C PHE A 104 -6.55 6.90 -36.06
N VAL A 105 -6.44 5.72 -36.66
CA VAL A 105 -6.66 5.51 -38.10
C VAL A 105 -8.15 5.24 -38.32
N PRO A 106 -8.89 6.11 -39.03
CA PRO A 106 -10.27 5.84 -39.41
C PRO A 106 -10.37 4.65 -40.37
N GLU A 107 -11.50 3.93 -40.35
CA GLU A 107 -11.76 2.82 -41.28
C GLU A 107 -11.77 3.30 -42.75
N ASP A 108 -12.44 4.43 -43.01
CA ASP A 108 -12.53 5.07 -44.34
C ASP A 108 -11.96 6.51 -44.29
N PRO A 109 -10.75 6.80 -44.84
CA PRO A 109 -10.18 8.14 -44.80
C PRO A 109 -10.99 9.16 -45.62
N ALA A 110 -11.74 8.73 -46.64
CA ALA A 110 -12.53 9.59 -47.52
C ALA A 110 -13.84 10.09 -46.87
N LYS A 111 -14.36 9.39 -45.86
CA LYS A 111 -15.57 9.79 -45.10
C LYS A 111 -15.23 10.39 -43.74
N ALA A 112 -13.95 10.48 -43.42
CA ALA A 112 -13.51 10.94 -42.11
C ALA A 112 -13.89 12.41 -41.91
N LEU A 113 -14.39 12.73 -40.71
CA LEU A 113 -14.75 14.08 -40.31
C LEU A 113 -13.72 14.65 -39.36
N CYS A 114 -13.49 15.96 -39.46
CA CYS A 114 -12.69 16.68 -38.48
C CYS A 114 -13.39 16.71 -37.11
N ARG A 115 -12.63 16.97 -36.04
CA ARG A 115 -13.16 17.00 -34.66
C ARG A 115 -14.31 18.00 -34.51
N ALA A 116 -14.26 19.11 -35.24
CA ALA A 116 -15.30 20.14 -35.24
C ALA A 116 -16.58 19.70 -35.96
N CYS A 117 -16.47 19.02 -37.10
CA CYS A 117 -17.64 18.51 -37.85
C CYS A 117 -18.28 17.34 -37.12
N PHE A 118 -17.48 16.42 -36.61
CA PHE A 118 -17.97 15.29 -35.81
C PHE A 118 -18.72 15.75 -34.55
N ALA A 119 -18.23 16.80 -33.88
CA ALA A 119 -18.90 17.36 -32.70
C ALA A 119 -20.29 17.94 -33.00
N LYS A 120 -20.54 18.40 -34.25
CA LYS A 120 -21.84 18.95 -34.67
C LYS A 120 -22.82 17.86 -35.09
N GLU A 121 -22.32 16.80 -35.73
CA GLU A 121 -23.14 15.68 -36.19
C GLU A 121 -23.49 14.68 -35.08
N ARG A 122 -22.70 14.65 -33.99
CA ARG A 122 -22.93 13.70 -32.90
C ARG A 122 -24.25 14.02 -32.19
N PRO A 123 -25.25 13.11 -32.20
CA PRO A 123 -26.42 13.25 -31.33
C PRO A 123 -25.96 13.21 -29.87
N GLU A 124 -26.60 14.01 -29.00
CA GLU A 124 -26.19 14.16 -27.60
C GLU A 124 -25.85 12.83 -26.94
N PRO A 125 -24.75 12.75 -26.17
CA PRO A 125 -24.39 11.53 -25.48
C PRO A 125 -25.54 11.12 -24.56
N LYS A 126 -26.19 9.99 -24.87
CA LYS A 126 -27.15 9.34 -24.00
C LYS A 126 -26.55 9.31 -22.59
N ALA A 127 -27.18 10.01 -21.66
CA ALA A 127 -26.64 10.25 -20.33
C ALA A 127 -26.18 8.91 -19.73
N PRO A 128 -24.98 8.86 -19.12
CA PRO A 128 -24.50 7.63 -18.52
C PRO A 128 -25.54 7.15 -17.49
N PRO A 129 -25.82 5.84 -17.40
CA PRO A 129 -26.73 5.32 -16.39
C PRO A 129 -26.22 5.80 -15.03
N ARG A 130 -27.05 6.59 -14.33
CA ARG A 130 -26.77 7.00 -12.96
C ARG A 130 -26.85 5.73 -12.11
N HIS A 131 -25.72 5.09 -11.88
CA HIS A 131 -25.63 4.03 -10.90
C HIS A 131 -25.89 4.65 -9.52
N SER A 132 -27.03 4.32 -8.92
CA SER A 132 -27.36 4.69 -7.54
C SER A 132 -26.30 4.10 -6.61
N ARG A 133 -25.68 4.96 -5.80
CA ARG A 133 -24.72 4.60 -4.77
C ARG A 133 -25.37 3.80 -3.65
#